data_AF-A0A9E5QF28-F1
#
_entry.id   AF-A0A9E5QF28-F1
#
_cell.length_a   1.000
_cell.length_b   1.000
_cell.length_c   1.000
_cell.angle_alpha   90.00
_cell.angle_beta   90.00
_cell.angle_gamma   90.00
#
_symmetry.space_group_name_H-M   'P 1'
#
loop_
_entity.id
_entity.type
_entity.pdbx_description
1 polymer ?
#
loop_
_entity_poly.entity_id
_entity_poly.type
_entity_poly.pdbx_seq_one_letter_code
_entity_poly.pdbx_strand_id
1 'polypeptide(L)' 'MVDDKSAFSHNVGVVFPEDGLYQRRTVLDNLLISCRIYGLAKERAGTVIELIGLADQKNVLVSKLIGSL' A
#
# COMPACT_ATOMS: atom_id res chain seq x y z
N MET A 1 13.88 -27.73 4.21
CA MET A 1 14.30 -26.32 4.20
C MET A 1 13.13 -25.53 3.66
N VAL A 2 12.44 -24.76 4.50
CA VAL A 2 11.54 -23.72 3.99
C VAL A 2 12.48 -22.73 3.33
N ASP A 3 12.37 -22.64 2.01
CA ASP A 3 13.29 -21.94 1.12
C ASP A 3 13.52 -20.51 1.62
N ASP A 4 14.76 -20.17 2.04
CA ASP A 4 15.11 -18.88 2.65
C ASP A 4 14.63 -17.69 1.80
N LYS A 5 14.56 -17.90 0.49
CA LYS A 5 13.99 -16.98 -0.50
C LYS A 5 12.54 -16.61 -0.20
N SER A 6 11.70 -17.58 0.19
CA SER A 6 10.29 -17.35 0.50
C SER A 6 10.13 -16.50 1.76
N ALA A 7 10.91 -16.80 2.80
CA ALA A 7 10.91 -16.02 4.04
C ALA A 7 11.38 -14.58 3.81
N PHE A 8 12.41 -14.37 2.99
CA PHE A 8 12.90 -13.05 2.62
C PHE A 8 11.84 -12.25 1.83
N SER A 9 11.19 -12.88 0.85
CA SER A 9 10.19 -12.21 0.01
C SER A 9 8.97 -11.71 0.78
N HIS A 10 8.63 -12.30 1.94
CA HIS A 10 7.52 -11.83 2.78
C HIS A 10 7.89 -10.60 3.63
N ASN A 11 9.18 -10.30 3.78
CA ASN A 11 9.68 -9.23 4.64
C ASN A 11 10.13 -7.98 3.88
N VAL A 12 10.16 -8.03 2.55
CA VAL A 12 10.63 -6.93 1.69
C VAL A 12 9.52 -6.49 0.75
N GLY A 13 9.28 -5.18 0.70
CA GLY A 13 8.44 -4.53 -0.31
C GLY A 13 9.28 -4.00 -1.47
N VAL A 14 8.75 -4.08 -2.69
CA VAL A 14 9.37 -3.53 -3.91
C VAL A 14 8.51 -2.41 -4.45
N VAL A 15 9.13 -1.30 -4.82
CA VAL A 15 8.49 -0.17 -5.51
C VAL A 15 9.05 -0.12 -6.92
N PHE A 16 8.17 -0.23 -7.91
CA PHE A 16 8.52 -0.12 -9.32
C PHE A 16 8.30 1.32 -9.81
N PRO A 17 8.93 1.73 -10.93
CA PRO A 17 8.67 3.02 -11.55
C PRO A 17 7.19 3.18 -11.94
N GLU A 18 6.57 2.12 -12.44
CA GLU A 18 5.14 2.08 -12.71
C GLU A 18 4.36 1.86 -11.41
N ASP A 19 3.30 2.65 -11.19
CA ASP A 19 2.44 2.42 -10.04
C ASP A 19 1.62 1.12 -10.22
N GLY A 20 1.54 0.34 -9.14
CA GLY A 20 0.68 -0.84 -9.03
C GLY A 20 -0.67 -0.54 -8.40
N LEU A 21 -1.11 0.73 -8.43
CA LEU A 21 -2.24 1.19 -7.64
C LEU A 21 -3.57 1.03 -8.40
N TYR A 22 -4.61 0.65 -7.67
CA TYR A 22 -5.97 0.63 -8.18
C TYR A 22 -6.49 2.06 -8.36
N GLN A 23 -6.43 2.54 -9.59
CA GLN A 23 -6.79 3.91 -9.98
C GLN A 23 -8.25 4.31 -9.66
N ARG A 24 -9.16 3.33 -9.58
CA ARG A 24 -10.59 3.53 -9.25
C ARG A 24 -10.90 3.38 -7.76
N ARG A 25 -9.88 3.38 -6.90
CA ARG A 25 -10.01 3.21 -5.45
C ARG A 25 -9.34 4.36 -4.73
N THR A 26 -9.71 4.56 -3.47
CA THR A 26 -9.07 5.58 -2.63
C THR A 26 -7.66 5.15 -2.20
N VAL A 27 -6.88 6.09 -1.68
CA VAL A 27 -5.57 5.80 -1.06
C VAL A 27 -5.72 4.76 0.04
N LEU A 28 -6.71 4.94 0.92
CA LEU A 28 -7.00 4.01 2.01
C LEU A 28 -7.40 2.63 1.49
N ASP A 29 -8.27 2.56 0.48
CA ASP A 29 -8.69 1.28 -0.10
C ASP A 29 -7.50 0.50 -0.68
N ASN A 30 -6.57 1.19 -1.35
CA ASN A 30 -5.36 0.56 -1.88
C ASN A 30 -4.54 -0.11 -0.77
N LEU A 31 -4.31 0.59 0.35
CA LEU A 31 -3.58 0.04 1.48
C LEU A 31 -4.36 -1.06 2.23
N LEU A 32 -5.68 -0.96 2.31
CA LEU A 32 -6.52 -2.02 2.89
C LEU A 32 -6.47 -3.31 2.06
N ILE A 33 -6.40 -3.20 0.72
CA ILE A 33 -6.19 -4.34 -0.16
C ILE A 33 -4.84 -4.99 0.14
N SER A 34 -3.77 -4.21 0.25
CA SER A 34 -2.45 -4.73 0.65
C SER A 34 -2.51 -5.41 2.02
N CYS A 35 -3.17 -4.81 3.02
CA CYS A 35 -3.33 -5.44 4.33
C CYS A 35 -4.04 -6.79 4.22
N ARG A 36 -5.07 -6.91 3.38
CA ARG A 36 -5.76 -8.18 3.15
C ARG A 36 -4.88 -9.23 2.48
N ILE A 37 -4.08 -8.83 1.48
CA ILE A 37 -3.17 -9.74 0.75
C ILE A 37 -2.09 -10.29 1.67
N TYR A 38 -1.52 -9.44 2.52
CA TYR A 38 -0.42 -9.79 3.42
C TYR A 38 -0.86 -10.20 4.83
N GLY A 39 -2.17 -10.30 5.10
CA GLY A 39 -2.69 -10.69 6.41
C GLY A 39 -2.41 -9.68 7.54
N LEU A 40 -2.27 -8.40 7.23
CA LEU A 40 -2.00 -7.33 8.18
C LEU A 40 -3.30 -6.75 8.77
N ALA A 41 -3.18 -6.19 9.98
CA ALA A 41 -4.27 -5.48 10.65
C ALA A 41 -4.70 -4.24 9.85
N LYS A 42 -6.00 -3.94 9.81
CA LYS A 42 -6.55 -2.84 9.00
C LYS A 42 -6.08 -1.47 9.50
N GLU A 43 -5.87 -1.35 10.80
CA GLU A 43 -5.40 -0.16 11.50
C GLU A 43 -4.04 0.28 10.96
N ARG A 44 -3.22 -0.68 10.47
CA ARG A 44 -1.93 -0.40 9.85
C ARG A 44 -2.06 0.52 8.63
N ALA A 45 -3.13 0.40 7.86
CA ALA A 45 -3.37 1.26 6.70
C ALA A 45 -3.49 2.73 7.13
N GLY A 46 -4.22 3.01 8.22
CA GLY A 46 -4.34 4.35 8.78
C GLY A 46 -2.98 4.90 9.24
N THR A 47 -2.24 4.11 10.02
CA THR A 47 -0.90 4.51 10.50
C THR A 47 0.06 4.80 9.34
N VAL A 48 0.06 3.97 8.30
CA VAL A 48 0.96 4.15 7.14
C VAL A 48 0.62 5.45 6.39
N ILE A 49 -0.67 5.75 6.18
CA ILE A 49 -1.10 6.99 5.54
C ILE A 49 -0.61 8.22 6.31
N GLU A 50 -0.70 8.19 7.64
CA GLU A 50 -0.18 9.25 8.49
C GLU A 50 1.35 9.38 8.35
N LEU A 51 2.08 8.26 8.39
CA LEU A 51 3.54 8.23 8.28
C LEU A 51 4.06 8.81 6.95
N ILE A 52 3.34 8.61 5.84
CA ILE A 52 3.72 9.13 4.53
C ILE A 52 3.12 10.51 4.22
N GLY A 53 2.48 11.16 5.19
CA GLY A 53 1.94 12.51 5.04
C GLY A 53 0.70 12.61 4.14
N LEU A 54 -0.03 11.51 3.92
CA LEU A 54 -1.22 11.48 3.08
C LEU A 54 -2.54 11.42 3.88
N ALA A 55 -2.50 11.74 5.17
CA ALA A 55 -3.68 11.72 6.06
C ALA A 55 -4.88 12.49 5.49
N ASP A 56 -4.65 13.69 4.97
CA ASP A 56 -5.68 14.55 4.39
C ASP A 56 -6.23 14.01 3.05
N GLN A 57 -5.49 13.11 2.41
CA GLN A 57 -5.83 12.54 1.10
C GLN A 57 -6.32 11.09 1.18
N LYS A 58 -6.53 10.55 2.39
CA LYS A 58 -6.89 9.13 2.58
C LYS A 58 -8.12 8.66 1.80
N ASN A 59 -9.09 9.54 1.61
CA ASN A 59 -10.36 9.28 0.91
C ASN A 59 -10.36 9.76 -0.56
N VAL A 60 -9.23 10.25 -1.06
CA VAL A 60 -9.08 10.70 -2.44
C VAL A 60 -8.85 9.48 -3.33
N LEU A 61 -9.49 9.46 -4.51
CA LEU A 61 -9.22 8.46 -5.53
C LEU A 61 -7.78 8.58 -6.01
N VAL A 62 -7.08 7.47 -6.18
CA VAL A 62 -5.69 7.48 -6.67
C VAL A 62 -5.58 8.20 -8.02
N SER A 63 -6.55 8.03 -8.92
CA SER A 63 -6.59 8.76 -10.20
C SER A 63 -6.67 10.28 -10.09
N LYS A 64 -6.94 10.82 -8.90
CA LYS A 64 -7.02 12.26 -8.61
C LYS A 64 -5.86 12.76 -7.76
N LEU A 65 -4.92 11.88 -7.38
CA LEU A 65 -3.69 12.30 -6.71
C LEU A 65 -2.82 13.05 -7.72
N ILE A 66 -2.47 14.28 -7.36
CA ILE A 66 -1.54 15.10 -8.13
C ILE A 66 -0.14 14.71 -7.66
N GLY A 67 0.64 14.11 -8.56
CA GLY A 67 1.98 13.58 -8.24
C GLY A 67 2.08 12.07 -8.31
N SER A 68 1.44 11.43 -9.30
CA SER A 68 1.95 10.13 -9.75
C SER A 68 3.38 10.37 -10.28
N LEU A 69 4.35 9.73 -9.63
CA LEU A 69 5.75 9.72 -10.09
C LEU A 69 5.84 9.28 -11.56
#